data_AF-A0A5B1LIL3-F1
#
_entry.id   AF-A0A5B1LIL3-F1
#
_cell.length_a   1.000
_cell.length_b   1.000
_cell.length_c   1.000
_cell.angle_alpha   90.00
_cell.angle_beta   90.00
_cell.angle_gamma   90.00
#
_symmetry.space_group_name_H-M   'P 1'
#
loop_
_entity.id
_entity.type
_entity.pdbx_description
1 polymer ?
#
loop_
_entity_poly.entity_id
_entity_poly.type
_entity_poly.pdbx_seq_one_letter_code
_entity_poly.pdbx_strand_id
1 'polypeptide(L)'
;MTLALVLAAAAFSFALDANVNNDLVKLVRDLANAFDLGFFDLDEPVKRFKNPNSDVKTALFNYGIAAVVYLIVGRFLERLIRP
;
A
#
# COMPACT_ATOMS: atom_id res chain seq x y z
N MET A 1 -4.86 13.40 1.49
CA MET A 1 -5.85 12.30 1.63
C MET A 1 -5.87 11.36 0.43
N THR A 2 -5.80 11.86 -0.81
CA THR A 2 -5.87 11.06 -2.04
C THR A 2 -4.80 9.96 -2.13
N LEU A 3 -3.56 10.23 -1.75
CA LEU A 3 -2.49 9.21 -1.73
C LEU A 3 -2.77 8.05 -0.78
N ALA A 4 -3.26 8.34 0.43
CA ALA A 4 -3.64 7.30 1.40
C ALA A 4 -4.79 6.43 0.88
N LEU A 5 -5.75 7.03 0.14
CA LEU A 5 -6.83 6.30 -0.50
C LEU A 5 -6.30 5.34 -1.59
N VAL A 6 -5.34 5.80 -2.39
CA VAL A 6 -4.70 4.98 -3.45
C VAL A 6 -3.96 3.79 -2.83
N LEU A 7 -3.18 4.02 -1.77
CA LEU A 7 -2.47 2.95 -1.04
C LEU A 7 -3.47 1.94 -0.41
N ALA A 8 -4.54 2.43 0.20
CA ALA A 8 -5.58 1.57 0.78
C ALA A 8 -6.31 0.74 -0.28
N ALA A 9 -6.64 1.35 -1.43
CA ALA A 9 -7.29 0.66 -2.55
C ALA A 9 -6.37 -0.41 -3.16
N ALA A 10 -5.07 -0.12 -3.29
CA ALA A 10 -4.09 -1.12 -3.73
C ALA A 10 -4.00 -2.28 -2.74
N ALA A 11 -3.83 -2.02 -1.44
CA ALA A 11 -3.80 -3.06 -0.40
C ALA A 11 -5.06 -3.94 -0.41
N PHE A 12 -6.24 -3.33 -0.54
CA PHE A 12 -7.52 -4.04 -0.62
C PHE A 12 -7.64 -4.89 -1.89
N SER A 13 -7.08 -4.42 -3.02
CA SER A 13 -7.05 -5.19 -4.26
C SER A 13 -6.20 -6.46 -4.16
N PHE A 14 -5.15 -6.49 -3.34
CA PHE A 14 -4.41 -7.71 -3.03
C PHE A 14 -5.19 -8.62 -2.08
N ALA A 15 -5.87 -8.06 -1.08
CA ALA A 15 -6.68 -8.81 -0.12
C ALA A 15 -7.83 -9.59 -0.78
N LEU A 16 -8.46 -8.97 -1.78
CA LEU A 16 -9.59 -9.56 -2.52
C LEU A 16 -9.17 -10.47 -3.68
N ASP A 17 -7.87 -10.68 -3.90
CA ASP A 17 -7.34 -11.35 -5.10
C ASP A 17 -7.95 -10.76 -6.39
N ALA A 18 -7.97 -9.42 -6.45
CA ALA A 18 -8.62 -8.70 -7.54
C ALA A 18 -7.95 -9.03 -8.88
N ASN A 19 -8.77 -9.18 -9.92
CA ASN A 19 -8.34 -9.57 -11.26
C ASN A 19 -7.20 -8.67 -11.77
N VAL A 20 -6.01 -9.25 -11.86
CA VAL A 20 -4.79 -8.55 -12.29
C VAL A 20 -4.80 -8.17 -13.76
N ASN A 21 -5.72 -8.72 -14.57
CA ASN A 21 -5.90 -8.33 -15.96
C ASN A 21 -6.80 -7.09 -16.13
N ASN A 22 -7.42 -6.59 -15.06
CA ASN A 22 -8.23 -5.38 -15.10
C ASN A 22 -7.34 -4.13 -15.03
N ASP A 23 -7.50 -3.23 -15.99
CA ASP A 23 -6.63 -2.05 -16.11
C ASP A 23 -6.81 -1.04 -14.98
N LEU A 24 -7.99 -0.97 -14.34
CA LEU A 24 -8.19 -0.14 -13.15
C LEU A 24 -7.43 -0.71 -11.94
N VAL A 25 -7.43 -2.03 -11.76
CA VAL A 25 -6.69 -2.70 -10.69
C VAL A 25 -5.18 -2.49 -10.87
N LYS A 26 -4.68 -2.65 -12.11
CA LYS A 26 -3.29 -2.36 -12.46
C LYS A 26 -2.92 -0.91 -12.17
N LEU A 27 -3.71 0.06 -12.66
CA LEU A 27 -3.46 1.49 -12.46
C LEU A 27 -3.35 1.87 -10.98
N VAL A 28 -4.25 1.34 -10.14
CA VAL A 28 -4.23 1.61 -8.70
C VAL A 28 -2.99 1.01 -8.03
N ARG A 29 -2.58 -0.20 -8.41
CA ARG A 29 -1.36 -0.85 -7.89
C ARG A 29 -0.10 -0.14 -8.37
N ASP A 30 -0.05 0.30 -9.62
CA ASP A 30 1.09 1.02 -10.21
C ASP A 30 1.27 2.40 -9.56
N LEU A 31 0.17 3.13 -9.34
CA LEU A 31 0.20 4.39 -8.59
C LEU A 31 0.67 4.16 -7.16
N ALA A 32 0.18 3.13 -6.47
CA ALA A 32 0.64 2.81 -5.12
C ALA A 32 2.14 2.48 -5.10
N ASN A 33 2.64 1.69 -6.05
CA ASN A 33 4.05 1.36 -6.17
C ASN A 33 4.92 2.61 -6.41
N ALA A 34 4.47 3.54 -7.26
CA ALA A 34 5.16 4.81 -7.49
C ALA A 34 5.26 5.69 -6.23
N PHE A 35 4.26 5.62 -5.35
CA PHE A 35 4.19 6.44 -4.12
C PHE A 35 4.69 5.71 -2.87
N ASP A 36 5.02 4.43 -2.93
CA ASP A 36 5.65 3.69 -1.84
C ASP A 36 7.05 4.26 -1.49
N LEU A 37 7.69 4.98 -2.43
CA LEU A 37 9.05 5.52 -2.29
C LEU A 37 10.11 4.43 -2.01
N GLY A 38 9.79 3.16 -2.25
CA GLY A 38 10.69 2.01 -2.10
C GLY A 38 10.84 1.47 -0.67
N PHE A 39 10.05 1.95 0.30
CA PHE A 39 10.16 1.51 1.70
C PHE A 39 9.36 0.25 2.03
N PHE A 40 8.33 -0.06 1.24
CA PHE A 40 7.45 -1.22 1.38
C PHE A 40 7.43 -2.08 0.10
N ASP A 41 8.52 -2.03 -0.67
CA ASP A 41 8.75 -2.89 -1.83
C ASP A 41 8.52 -4.36 -1.45
N LEU A 42 7.82 -5.10 -2.32
CA LEU A 42 7.56 -6.52 -2.13
C LEU A 42 8.78 -7.38 -2.45
N ASP A 43 9.79 -6.82 -3.12
CA ASP A 43 11.08 -7.47 -3.33
C ASP A 43 11.90 -7.51 -2.03
N GLU A 44 11.81 -6.47 -1.18
CA GLU A 44 12.43 -6.43 0.15
C GLU A 44 11.43 -6.01 1.25
N PRO A 45 10.41 -6.84 1.53
CA PRO A 45 9.30 -6.45 2.38
C PRO A 45 9.72 -6.43 3.86
N VAL A 46 9.22 -5.44 4.60
CA VAL A 46 9.35 -5.32 6.07
C VAL A 46 8.98 -6.64 6.78
N LYS A 47 7.94 -7.33 6.27
CA LYS A 47 7.58 -8.67 6.73
C LYS A 47 7.33 -9.62 5.57
N ARG A 48 8.13 -10.68 5.48
CA ARG A 48 7.91 -11.82 4.56
C ARG A 48 7.26 -13.00 5.29
N PHE A 49 6.12 -13.47 4.77
CA PHE A 49 5.45 -14.68 5.23
C PHE A 49 5.94 -15.92 4.45
N LYS A 50 5.94 -17.12 5.05
CA LYS A 50 6.45 -18.37 4.43
C LYS A 50 5.44 -19.53 4.46
N ASN A 51 4.18 -19.22 4.72
CA ASN A 51 3.05 -20.13 4.86
C ASN A 51 2.12 -20.02 3.64
N PRO A 52 1.09 -20.89 3.47
CA PRO A 52 0.17 -20.79 2.34
C PRO A 52 -0.41 -19.38 2.18
N ASN A 53 -0.50 -18.93 0.93
CA ASN A 53 -0.82 -17.56 0.53
C ASN A 53 0.18 -16.52 1.08
N SER A 54 1.47 -16.88 1.11
CA SER A 54 2.56 -16.02 1.58
C SER A 54 2.57 -14.67 0.91
N ASP A 55 2.35 -14.64 -0.39
CA ASP A 55 2.51 -13.44 -1.22
C ASP A 55 1.39 -12.45 -0.92
N VAL A 56 0.15 -12.95 -0.82
CA VAL A 56 -1.02 -12.15 -0.42
C VAL A 56 -0.85 -11.60 0.99
N LYS A 57 -0.43 -12.44 1.95
CA LYS A 57 -0.22 -11.99 3.34
C LYS A 57 0.90 -10.97 3.46
N THR A 58 1.98 -11.18 2.69
CA THR A 58 3.11 -10.26 2.60
C THR A 58 2.63 -8.93 2.04
N ALA A 59 1.98 -8.91 0.89
CA ALA A 59 1.45 -7.68 0.30
C ALA A 59 0.48 -6.95 1.24
N LEU A 60 -0.49 -7.68 1.81
CA LEU A 60 -1.50 -7.10 2.69
C LEU A 60 -0.90 -6.46 3.95
N PHE A 61 0.07 -7.11 4.58
CA PHE A 61 0.71 -6.59 5.78
C PHE A 61 1.59 -5.37 5.49
N ASN A 62 2.45 -5.46 4.47
CA ASN A 62 3.40 -4.38 4.17
C ASN A 62 2.68 -3.13 3.67
N TYR A 63 1.77 -3.28 2.70
CA TYR A 63 0.98 -2.14 2.22
C TYR A 63 -0.05 -1.63 3.25
N GLY A 64 -0.58 -2.51 4.10
CA GLY A 64 -1.42 -2.10 5.23
C GLY A 64 -0.69 -1.17 6.21
N ILE A 65 0.55 -1.49 6.55
CA ILE A 65 1.39 -0.64 7.41
C ILE A 65 1.80 0.64 6.66
N ALA A 66 2.17 0.55 5.39
CA ALA A 66 2.48 1.72 4.56
C ALA A 66 1.35 2.75 4.59
N ALA A 67 0.10 2.29 4.43
CA ALA A 67 -1.08 3.15 4.49
C ALA A 67 -1.22 3.85 5.86
N VAL A 68 -0.99 3.13 6.97
CA VAL A 68 -1.01 3.72 8.32
C VAL A 68 0.09 4.78 8.50
N VAL A 69 1.31 4.49 8.05
CA VAL A 69 2.44 5.43 8.11
C VAL A 69 2.10 6.72 7.35
N TYR A 70 1.59 6.59 6.13
CA TYR A 70 1.18 7.73 5.31
C TYR A 70 0.06 8.57 5.95
N LEU A 71 -0.91 7.93 6.63
CA LEU A 71 -1.95 8.64 7.37
C LEU A 71 -1.37 9.45 8.54
N ILE A 72 -0.42 8.88 9.28
CA ILE A 72 0.23 9.57 10.40
C ILE A 72 1.06 10.74 9.88
N VAL A 73 1.93 10.51 8.89
CA VAL A 73 2.77 11.56 8.29
C VAL A 73 1.91 12.70 7.73
N GLY A 74 0.85 12.38 7.00
CA GLY A 74 -0.08 13.37 6.48
C GLY A 74 -0.76 14.19 7.58
N ARG A 75 -1.17 13.56 8.69
CA ARG A 75 -1.76 14.27 9.84
C ARG A 75 -0.76 15.18 10.54
N PHE A 76 0.49 14.75 10.70
CA PHE A 76 1.53 15.57 11.30
C PHE A 76 1.91 16.75 10.41
N LEU A 77 2.05 16.54 9.11
CA LEU A 77 2.31 17.60 8.14
C LEU A 77 1.14 18.61 8.09
N GLU A 78 -0.11 18.15 8.09
CA GLU A 78 -1.27 19.05 8.15
C GLU A 78 -1.23 19.90 9.42
N ARG A 79 -0.87 19.32 10.57
CA ARG A 79 -0.77 20.04 11.84
C ARG A 79 0.42 21.01 11.91
N LEU A 80 1.50 20.73 11.19
CA LEU A 80 2.70 21.58 11.15
C LEU A 80 2.53 22.76 10.19
N ILE A 81 1.84 22.53 9.06
CA ILE A 81 1.67 23.53 7.99
C ILE A 81 0.41 24.38 8.21
N ARG A 82 -0.63 23.86 8.88
CA ARG A 82 -1.76 24.69 9.28
C ARG A 82 -1.28 25.73 10.31
N PRO A 83 -1.52 27.03 10.05
CA PRO A 83 -1.25 28.09 11.01
C PRO A 83 -2.14 27.96 12.26
#